data_AF-A0A132CDD9-F1
#
_entry.id   AF-A0A132CDD9-F1
#
_cell.length_a   1.000
_cell.length_b   1.000
_cell.length_c   1.000
_cell.angle_alpha   90.00
_cell.angle_beta   90.00
_cell.angle_gamma   90.00
#
_symmetry.space_group_name_H-M   'P 1'
#
loop_
_entity.id
_entity.type
_entity.pdbx_description
1 polymer ?
#
loop_
_entity_poly.entity_id
_entity_poly.type
_entity_poly.pdbx_seq_one_letter_code
_entity_poly.pdbx_strand_id
1 'polypeptide(L)'
;MGLHDDEVRGASKANVPGDFPREPLKTLLSGTHPKLGLRKIDGKIYAGLTEDELAERYEGCEDLAQQLAAYCLRKARENPDWTREFNLERTEKGVAKKCRDEWDLSAAEQAWVVKRMRAILGS
;
A
#
# COMPACT_ATOMS: atom_id res chain seq x y z
N MET A 1 5.05 -37.85 24.75
CA MET A 1 6.43 -37.87 24.24
C MET A 1 6.36 -37.94 22.72
N GLY A 2 6.65 -36.94 21.89
CA GLY A 2 6.67 -35.46 21.94
C GLY A 2 6.03 -34.98 20.60
N LEU A 3 5.29 -33.88 20.51
CA LEU A 3 5.70 -32.46 20.38
C LEU A 3 6.96 -32.19 19.54
N HIS A 4 6.80 -31.18 18.66
CA HIS A 4 7.74 -30.47 17.76
C HIS A 4 7.84 -31.09 16.34
N ASP A 5 7.69 -30.38 15.22
CA ASP A 5 7.79 -28.94 14.89
C ASP A 5 6.79 -28.67 13.72
N ASP A 6 5.90 -27.68 13.74
CA ASP A 6 6.14 -26.23 13.52
C ASP A 6 6.90 -25.90 12.22
N GLU A 7 6.34 -26.33 11.07
CA GLU A 7 6.66 -25.66 9.80
C GLU A 7 5.83 -24.37 9.70
N VAL A 8 6.30 -23.37 10.44
CA VAL A 8 5.96 -21.96 10.19
C VAL A 8 6.30 -21.70 8.73
N ARG A 9 5.27 -21.66 7.90
CA ARG A 9 5.33 -21.08 6.55
C ARG A 9 5.75 -19.63 6.74
N GLY A 10 7.06 -19.40 6.75
CA GLY A 10 7.65 -18.08 6.82
C GLY A 10 7.05 -17.26 5.70
N ALA A 11 6.13 -16.36 6.05
CA ALA A 11 5.82 -15.23 5.20
C ALA A 11 7.18 -14.60 4.89
N SER A 12 7.57 -14.61 3.62
CA SER A 12 8.76 -13.94 3.15
C SER A 12 8.72 -12.56 3.77
N LYS A 13 9.67 -12.20 4.65
CA LYS A 13 9.79 -10.81 5.11
C LYS A 13 9.92 -9.97 3.84
N ALA A 14 8.85 -9.32 3.42
CA ALA A 14 8.87 -8.55 2.20
C ALA A 14 9.99 -7.53 2.33
N ASN A 15 10.96 -7.56 1.43
CA ASN A 15 12.06 -6.61 1.45
C ASN A 15 11.51 -5.26 0.98
N VAL A 16 10.97 -4.48 1.92
CA VAL A 16 10.30 -3.21 1.62
C VAL A 16 11.30 -2.25 0.96
N PRO A 17 11.02 -1.79 -0.28
CA PRO A 17 11.92 -0.90 -1.01
C PRO A 17 12.27 0.38 -0.24
N GLY A 18 13.48 0.89 -0.48
CA GLY A 18 13.96 2.12 0.16
C GLY A 18 13.07 3.34 -0.11
N ASP A 19 12.41 3.40 -1.26
CA ASP A 19 11.54 4.52 -1.65
C ASP A 19 10.08 4.36 -1.20
N PHE A 20 9.72 3.26 -0.52
CA PHE A 20 8.41 3.11 0.09
C PHE A 20 8.27 4.01 1.34
N PRO A 21 7.15 4.74 1.51
CA PRO A 21 6.93 5.61 2.65
C PRO A 21 6.92 4.83 3.98
N ARG A 22 7.60 5.38 4.99
CA ARG A 22 7.70 4.81 6.35
C ARG A 22 7.05 5.68 7.41
N GLU A 23 6.46 6.80 7.01
CA GLU A 23 5.81 7.73 7.93
C GLU A 23 4.49 7.15 8.43
N PRO A 24 4.19 7.25 9.74
CA PRO A 24 2.92 6.80 10.28
C PRO A 24 1.76 7.67 9.76
N LEU A 25 0.60 7.06 9.53
CA LEU A 25 -0.65 7.76 9.21
C LEU A 25 -0.98 8.76 10.33
N LYS A 26 -1.09 10.06 9.98
CA LYS A 26 -1.42 11.13 10.94
C LYS A 26 -2.87 11.07 11.44
N THR A 27 -3.73 10.29 10.79
CA THR A 27 -5.18 10.28 11.03
C THR A 27 -5.61 9.06 11.83
N LEU A 28 -5.29 9.04 13.12
CA LEU A 28 -5.76 8.02 14.05
C LEU A 28 -6.31 8.63 15.32
N LEU A 29 -7.42 9.34 15.15
CA LEU A 29 -8.32 9.71 16.23
C LEU A 29 -9.76 9.56 15.76
N SER A 30 -10.26 8.32 15.66
CA SER A 30 -11.61 8.00 16.15
C SER A 30 -11.88 6.50 16.06
N GLY A 31 -12.26 5.92 17.21
CA GLY A 31 -13.15 4.76 17.29
C GLY A 31 -12.59 3.40 16.86
N THR A 32 -12.23 2.59 17.85
CA THR A 32 -12.07 1.12 17.75
C THR A 32 -10.99 0.60 16.80
N HIS A 33 -9.72 0.74 17.19
CA HIS A 33 -8.63 -0.11 16.68
C HIS A 33 -7.74 -0.58 17.85
N PRO A 34 -7.50 -1.88 18.05
CA PRO A 34 -6.42 -2.31 18.92
C PRO A 34 -5.08 -2.02 18.24
N LYS A 35 -4.22 -1.27 18.96
CA LYS A 35 -2.78 -1.05 18.74
C LYS A 35 -2.37 -0.08 17.61
N LEU A 36 -2.93 1.11 17.61
CA LEU A 36 -2.31 2.24 16.90
C LEU A 36 -1.64 3.18 17.90
N GLY A 37 -0.32 3.29 17.78
CA GLY A 37 0.34 4.59 17.86
C GLY A 37 1.11 4.99 19.12
N LEU A 38 1.15 4.22 20.21
CA LEU A 38 2.10 4.46 21.31
C LEU A 38 2.53 3.16 21.98
N ARG A 39 3.79 2.75 21.81
CA ARG A 39 4.42 1.78 22.72
C ARG A 39 5.40 2.53 23.61
N LYS A 40 5.17 2.46 24.93
CA LYS A 40 6.14 2.86 25.94
C LYS A 40 6.99 1.64 26.27
N ILE A 41 8.15 1.51 25.63
CA ILE A 41 9.14 0.47 25.97
C ILE A 41 10.21 1.17 26.78
N ASP A 42 10.42 0.73 28.03
CA ASP A 42 11.42 1.29 28.95
C ASP A 42 11.31 2.83 29.14
N GLY A 43 10.07 3.33 29.24
CA GLY A 43 9.81 4.76 29.40
C GLY A 43 9.85 5.59 28.10
N LYS A 44 10.29 5.02 26.97
CA LYS A 44 10.40 5.70 25.68
C LYS A 44 9.19 5.39 24.78
N ILE A 45 8.58 6.45 24.24
CA ILE A 45 7.49 6.37 23.27
C ILE A 45 8.12 6.22 21.88
N TYR A 46 7.86 5.10 21.22
CA TYR A 46 8.26 4.89 19.82
C TYR A 46 7.10 5.31 18.90
N ALA A 47 7.35 6.29 18.03
CA ALA A 47 6.45 6.73 16.97
C ALA A 47 6.93 6.15 15.63
N GLY A 48 6.14 5.29 14.99
CA GLY A 48 6.47 4.69 13.68
C GLY A 48 5.83 3.32 13.47
N LEU A 49 5.83 2.85 12.21
CA LEU A 49 5.45 1.48 11.85
C LEU A 49 6.56 0.50 12.26
N THR A 50 6.19 -0.68 12.76
CA THR A 50 7.10 -1.82 12.90
C THR A 50 7.53 -2.36 11.53
N GLU A 51 8.58 -3.18 11.47
CA GLU A 51 9.01 -3.82 10.21
C GLU A 51 7.88 -4.65 9.58
N ASP A 52 7.12 -5.38 10.40
CA ASP A 52 6.04 -6.24 9.94
C ASP A 52 4.85 -5.41 9.44
N GLU A 53 4.46 -4.36 10.17
CA GLU A 53 3.41 -3.42 9.72
C GLU A 53 3.84 -2.70 8.44
N LEU A 54 5.11 -2.32 8.32
CA LEU A 54 5.63 -1.71 7.10
C LEU A 54 5.58 -2.69 5.92
N ALA A 55 5.91 -3.96 6.14
CA ALA A 55 5.82 -5.00 5.13
C ALA A 55 4.37 -5.23 4.67
N GLU A 56 3.42 -5.31 5.60
CA GLU A 56 1.98 -5.45 5.28
C GLU A 56 1.46 -4.25 4.48
N ARG A 57 1.83 -3.03 4.87
CA ARG A 57 1.47 -1.81 4.12
C ARG A 57 2.06 -1.82 2.72
N TYR A 58 3.32 -2.25 2.59
CA TYR A 58 3.98 -2.38 1.29
C TYR A 58 3.29 -3.41 0.40
N GLU A 59 2.99 -4.61 0.90
CA GLU A 59 2.33 -5.67 0.14
C GLU A 59 0.95 -5.21 -0.37
N GLY A 60 0.15 -4.56 0.47
CA GLY A 60 -1.15 -4.02 0.06
C GLY A 60 -1.02 -2.92 -1.02
N CYS A 61 -0.02 -2.04 -0.91
CA CYS A 61 0.24 -1.02 -1.91
C CYS A 61 0.74 -1.60 -3.24
N GLU A 62 1.63 -2.59 -3.19
CA GLU A 62 2.16 -3.27 -4.38
C GLU A 62 1.04 -4.01 -5.12
N ASP A 63 0.20 -4.76 -4.42
CA ASP A 63 -0.95 -5.45 -5.00
C ASP A 63 -1.92 -4.44 -5.66
N LEU A 64 -2.24 -3.35 -4.97
CA LEU A 64 -3.08 -2.29 -5.54
C LEU A 64 -2.48 -1.70 -6.82
N ALA A 65 -1.17 -1.44 -6.84
CA ALA A 65 -0.49 -0.93 -8.03
C ALA A 65 -0.59 -1.91 -9.21
N GLN A 66 -0.48 -3.22 -8.96
CA GLN A 66 -0.64 -4.26 -9.97
C GLN A 66 -2.08 -4.33 -10.50
N GLN A 67 -3.08 -4.28 -9.60
CA GLN A 67 -4.50 -4.28 -9.98
C GLN A 67 -4.84 -3.06 -10.86
N LEU A 68 -4.32 -1.88 -10.52
CA LEU A 68 -4.54 -0.66 -11.29
C LEU A 68 -3.86 -0.72 -12.67
N ALA A 69 -2.65 -1.27 -12.75
CA ALA A 69 -1.98 -1.48 -14.02
C ALA A 69 -2.78 -2.44 -14.93
N ALA A 70 -3.25 -3.56 -14.38
CA ALA A 70 -4.11 -4.50 -15.10
C ALA A 70 -5.43 -3.84 -15.55
N TYR A 71 -6.03 -3.01 -14.71
CA TYR A 71 -7.22 -2.22 -15.04
C TYR A 71 -6.96 -1.27 -16.21
N CYS A 72 -5.86 -0.51 -16.18
CA CYS A 72 -5.45 0.39 -17.26
C CYS A 72 -5.29 -0.36 -18.59
N LEU A 73 -4.55 -1.47 -18.59
CA LEU A 73 -4.33 -2.28 -19.79
C LEU A 73 -5.63 -2.83 -20.36
N ARG A 74 -6.53 -3.30 -19.49
CA ARG A 74 -7.87 -3.76 -19.92
C ARG A 74 -8.67 -2.61 -20.54
N LYS A 75 -8.67 -1.43 -19.92
CA LYS A 75 -9.41 -0.27 -20.44
C LYS A 75 -8.88 0.23 -21.78
N ALA A 76 -7.57 0.17 -22.00
CA ALA A 76 -6.97 0.48 -23.29
C ALA A 76 -7.41 -0.50 -24.39
N ARG A 77 -7.54 -1.79 -24.06
CA ARG A 77 -8.07 -2.81 -25.00
C ARG A 77 -9.55 -2.62 -25.30
N GLU A 78 -10.34 -2.28 -24.29
CA GLU A 78 -11.78 -2.04 -24.42
C GLU A 78 -12.10 -0.73 -25.16
N ASN A 79 -11.19 0.24 -25.15
CA ASN A 79 -11.40 1.57 -25.72
C ASN A 79 -10.19 1.99 -26.56
N PRO A 80 -10.04 1.47 -27.81
CA PRO A 80 -8.88 1.75 -28.65
C PRO A 80 -8.69 3.23 -28.99
N ASP A 81 -9.76 4.03 -28.95
CA ASP A 81 -9.73 5.47 -29.22
C ASP A 81 -9.20 6.31 -28.05
N TRP A 82 -9.01 5.70 -26.87
CA TRP A 82 -8.48 6.42 -25.71
C TRP A 82 -6.97 6.57 -25.84
N THR A 83 -6.48 7.80 -25.65
CA THR A 83 -5.05 8.01 -25.47
C THR A 83 -4.58 7.37 -24.17
N ARG A 84 -3.31 6.99 -24.14
CA ARG A 84 -2.68 6.42 -22.95
C ARG A 84 -2.74 7.39 -21.77
N GLU A 85 -2.48 8.66 -22.03
CA GLU A 85 -2.51 9.75 -21.07
C GLU A 85 -3.90 9.93 -20.46
N PHE A 86 -4.95 9.90 -21.30
CA PHE A 86 -6.33 9.99 -20.83
C PHE A 86 -6.70 8.84 -19.90
N ASN A 87 -6.32 7.61 -20.25
CA ASN A 87 -6.59 6.43 -19.44
C ASN A 87 -5.84 6.47 -18.09
N LEU A 88 -4.58 6.91 -18.09
CA LEU A 88 -3.78 7.11 -16.88
C LEU A 88 -4.39 8.18 -15.97
N GLU A 89 -4.68 9.37 -16.52
CA GLU A 89 -5.25 10.48 -15.75
C GLU A 89 -6.60 10.10 -15.14
N ARG A 90 -7.45 9.39 -15.90
CA ARG A 90 -8.73 8.87 -15.39
C ARG A 90 -8.53 7.91 -14.24
N THR A 91 -7.56 7.00 -14.35
CA THR A 91 -7.28 6.01 -13.31
C THR A 91 -6.74 6.69 -12.04
N GLU A 92 -5.83 7.64 -12.18
CA GLU A 92 -5.30 8.44 -11.05
C GLU A 92 -6.39 9.24 -10.34
N LYS A 93 -7.29 9.87 -11.09
CA LYS A 93 -8.47 10.56 -10.53
C LYS A 93 -9.38 9.59 -9.77
N GLY A 94 -9.56 8.37 -10.30
CA GLY A 94 -10.32 7.30 -9.65
C GLY A 94 -9.69 6.86 -8.33
N VAL A 95 -8.38 6.59 -8.32
CA VAL A 95 -7.60 6.27 -7.12
C VAL A 95 -7.72 7.38 -6.09
N ALA A 96 -7.51 8.64 -6.48
CA ALA A 96 -7.62 9.77 -5.56
C ALA A 96 -9.00 9.94 -4.95
N LYS A 97 -10.07 9.62 -5.70
CA LYS A 97 -11.41 9.59 -5.15
C LYS A 97 -11.57 8.46 -4.13
N LYS A 98 -11.12 7.24 -4.48
CA LYS A 98 -11.20 6.08 -3.59
C LYS A 98 -10.38 6.26 -2.30
N CYS A 99 -9.18 6.84 -2.36
CA CYS A 99 -8.40 7.19 -1.17
C CYS A 99 -9.07 8.21 -0.26
N ARG A 100 -9.89 9.12 -0.80
CA ARG A 100 -10.64 10.07 0.03
C ARG A 100 -11.85 9.44 0.70
N ASP A 101 -12.52 8.52 0.02
CA ASP A 101 -13.85 8.05 0.40
C ASP A 101 -13.83 6.66 1.09
N GLU A 102 -12.84 5.81 0.80
CA GLU A 102 -12.90 4.37 1.10
C GLU A 102 -11.56 3.74 1.53
N TRP A 103 -10.44 4.08 0.87
CA TRP A 103 -9.15 3.43 1.13
C TRP A 103 -8.31 4.18 2.16
N ASP A 104 -7.85 3.46 3.18
CA ASP A 104 -6.97 3.99 4.22
C ASP A 104 -5.50 4.03 3.77
N LEU A 105 -5.20 4.96 2.85
CA LEU A 105 -3.86 5.24 2.34
C LEU A 105 -3.44 6.67 2.69
N SER A 106 -2.20 6.83 3.17
CA SER A 106 -1.60 8.16 3.31
C SER A 106 -1.40 8.79 1.94
N ALA A 107 -1.25 10.11 1.91
CA ALA A 107 -0.87 10.82 0.69
C ALA A 107 0.46 10.30 0.10
N ALA A 108 1.40 9.87 0.94
CA ALA A 108 2.69 9.33 0.51
C ALA A 108 2.53 7.93 -0.12
N GLU A 109 1.72 7.06 0.46
CA GLU A 109 1.42 5.73 -0.10
C GLU A 109 0.62 5.86 -1.39
N GLN A 110 -0.35 6.77 -1.44
CA GLN A 110 -1.08 7.05 -2.67
C GLN A 110 -0.13 7.48 -3.81
N ALA A 111 0.79 8.41 -3.52
CA ALA A 111 1.79 8.84 -4.50
C ALA A 111 2.71 7.68 -4.92
N TRP A 112 3.10 6.82 -3.97
CA TRP A 112 3.91 5.64 -4.25
C TRP A 112 3.17 4.63 -5.16
N VAL A 113 1.90 4.33 -4.86
CA VAL A 113 1.06 3.42 -5.68
C VAL A 113 0.94 3.92 -7.11
N VAL A 114 0.67 5.22 -7.30
CA VAL A 114 0.57 5.83 -8.64
C VAL A 114 1.91 5.74 -9.39
N LYS A 115 3.02 6.07 -8.72
CA LYS A 115 4.38 5.94 -9.29
C LYS A 115 4.68 4.50 -9.68
N ARG A 116 4.34 3.54 -8.82
CA ARG A 116 4.57 2.11 -9.04
C ARG A 116 3.74 1.58 -10.20
N MET A 117 2.46 1.95 -10.26
CA MET A 117 1.56 1.63 -11.38
C MET A 117 2.13 2.15 -12.71
N ARG A 118 2.59 3.41 -12.76
CA ARG A 118 3.21 3.99 -13.97
C ARG A 118 4.44 3.22 -14.40
N ALA A 119 5.30 2.83 -13.45
CA ALA A 119 6.49 2.03 -13.73
C ALA A 119 6.14 0.65 -14.32
N ILE A 120 5.10 -0.03 -13.79
CA ILE A 120 4.60 -1.31 -14.35
C ILE A 120 4.12 -1.14 -15.80
N LEU A 121 3.47 -0.01 -16.08
CA LEU A 121 2.96 0.31 -17.43
C LEU A 121 4.04 0.86 -18.37
N GLY A 122 5.28 1.03 -17.91
CA GLY A 122 6.38 1.62 -18.68
C GLY A 122 6.17 3.11 -19.02
N SER A 123 5.56 3.88 -18.10
CA SER A 123 5.26 5.33 -18.22
C SER A 123 6.13 6.16 -17.30
#